data_AF-A0A6G8G2C2-F1
#
_entry.id   AF-A0A6G8G2C2-F1
#
_cell.length_a   1.000
_cell.length_b   1.000
_cell.length_c   1.000
_cell.angle_alpha   90.00
_cell.angle_beta   90.00
_cell.angle_gamma   90.00
#
_symmetry.space_group_name_H-M   'P 1'
#
loop_
_entity.id
_entity.type
_entity.pdbx_description
1 polymer ?
#
loop_
_entity_poly.entity_id
_entity_poly.type
_entity_poly.pdbx_seq_one_letter_code
_entity_poly.pdbx_strand_id
1 'polypeptide(L)'
;MTAGVPVHGQPGGVLGGLGPAATVHFLRRVVELTDAARDQDHVDLLVWQHGSIPDRSGFLRGANESPEAALVADAVALERAGATFVAIPCNTAIVWVEQMRAAVGIEVLDTVDETVAAAREAVPGLTRLGLLATDGTLSTGTYAAAAERAGVELVLPDPDVQRETMSVIYDGVKAGNPVSRSRFDALVDHLRGKGAEAVALGCTELSVLRGELGVEDRTVVDSLDAVAVATIRRAGARLRA
;
A
#
# COMPACT_ATOMS: atom_id res chain seq x y z
N MET A 1 34.97 -19.23 -21.21
CA MET A 1 34.39 -17.87 -21.26
C MET A 1 32.87 -18.05 -21.26
N THR A 2 32.28 -18.24 -20.09
CA THR A 2 30.82 -18.25 -19.94
C THR A 2 30.37 -16.81 -20.13
N ALA A 3 29.71 -16.52 -21.26
CA ALA A 3 28.99 -15.28 -21.42
C ALA A 3 28.07 -15.13 -20.21
N GLY A 4 28.34 -14.14 -19.37
CA GLY A 4 27.55 -13.88 -18.18
C GLY A 4 26.09 -13.75 -18.60
N VAL A 5 25.20 -14.47 -17.91
CA VAL A 5 23.77 -14.19 -18.01
C VAL A 5 23.60 -12.70 -17.74
N PRO A 6 22.95 -11.92 -18.62
CA PRO A 6 22.66 -10.53 -18.33
C PRO A 6 21.83 -10.51 -17.05
N VAL A 7 22.42 -10.03 -15.96
CA VAL A 7 21.69 -9.75 -14.73
C VAL A 7 20.91 -8.47 -15.06
N HIS A 8 19.65 -8.60 -15.46
CA HIS A 8 18.75 -7.46 -15.43
C HIS A 8 18.69 -6.93 -13.99
N GLY A 9 18.58 -5.60 -13.85
CA GLY A 9 18.24 -4.81 -12.65
C GLY A 9 18.71 -5.35 -11.28
N GLN A 10 19.53 -4.59 -10.56
CA GLN A 10 19.68 -4.86 -9.12
C GLN A 10 18.28 -4.88 -8.44
N PRO A 11 17.99 -5.85 -7.57
CA PRO A 11 16.62 -6.13 -7.13
C PRO A 11 16.03 -4.97 -6.31
N GLY A 12 14.71 -4.86 -6.32
CA GLY A 12 13.97 -4.09 -5.31
C GLY A 12 13.80 -4.89 -4.02
N GLY A 13 13.67 -4.23 -2.88
CA GLY A 13 13.37 -4.84 -1.59
C GLY A 13 11.89 -4.70 -1.25
N VAL A 14 11.31 -5.71 -0.61
CA VAL A 14 9.94 -5.68 -0.07
C VAL A 14 10.01 -5.91 1.43
N LEU A 15 9.71 -4.87 2.21
CA LEU A 15 9.58 -4.97 3.67
C LEU A 15 8.16 -5.45 4.00
N GLY A 16 8.01 -6.76 4.07
CA GLY A 16 6.72 -7.44 4.20
C GLY A 16 6.50 -8.08 5.58
N GLY A 17 5.45 -8.90 5.67
CA GLY A 17 5.02 -9.52 6.92
C GLY A 17 4.06 -8.68 7.76
N LEU A 18 3.57 -7.56 7.22
CA LEU A 18 2.82 -6.54 7.97
C LEU A 18 1.37 -6.32 7.50
N GLY A 19 0.56 -7.33 7.14
CA GLY A 19 0.67 -8.76 7.45
C GLY A 19 1.13 -9.66 6.30
N PRO A 20 1.35 -10.97 6.56
CA PRO A 20 1.80 -11.94 5.57
C PRO A 20 0.93 -12.01 4.30
N ALA A 21 -0.39 -12.05 4.47
CA ALA A 21 -1.33 -12.13 3.36
C ALA A 21 -1.28 -10.91 2.45
N ALA A 22 -1.13 -9.70 3.03
CA ALA A 22 -0.96 -8.47 2.26
C ALA A 22 0.33 -8.47 1.44
N THR A 23 1.42 -9.01 1.99
CA THR A 23 2.68 -9.18 1.23
C THR A 23 2.50 -10.12 0.05
N VAL A 24 1.85 -11.27 0.24
CA VAL A 24 1.57 -12.21 -0.86
C VAL A 24 0.68 -11.58 -1.92
N HIS A 25 -0.37 -10.85 -1.50
CA HIS A 25 -1.24 -10.13 -2.41
C HIS A 25 -0.47 -9.07 -3.19
N PHE A 26 0.37 -8.27 -2.54
CA PHE A 26 1.25 -7.29 -3.19
C PHE A 26 2.12 -7.94 -4.26
N LEU A 27 2.77 -9.08 -3.97
CA LEU A 27 3.59 -9.79 -4.95
C LEU A 27 2.74 -10.26 -6.15
N ARG A 28 1.53 -10.77 -5.90
CA ARG A 28 0.60 -11.12 -6.97
C ARG A 28 0.29 -9.91 -7.85
N ARG A 29 0.01 -8.75 -7.25
CA ARG A 29 -0.28 -7.50 -7.99
C ARG A 29 0.92 -7.02 -8.80
N VAL A 30 2.14 -7.11 -8.27
CA VAL A 30 3.35 -6.81 -9.03
C VAL A 30 3.45 -7.69 -10.28
N VAL A 31 3.20 -9.00 -10.16
CA VAL A 31 3.22 -9.91 -11.31
C VAL A 31 2.10 -9.57 -12.32
N GLU A 32 0.88 -9.36 -11.85
CA GLU A 32 -0.29 -9.08 -12.68
C GLU A 32 -0.19 -7.74 -13.43
N LEU A 33 0.42 -6.72 -12.80
CA LEU A 33 0.57 -5.37 -13.34
C LEU A 33 1.84 -5.19 -14.18
N THR A 34 2.77 -6.14 -14.15
CA THR A 34 3.97 -6.08 -15.02
C THR A 34 3.62 -6.52 -16.44
N ASP A 35 4.03 -5.72 -17.43
CA ASP A 35 4.02 -6.10 -18.84
C ASP A 35 5.21 -7.02 -19.13
N ALA A 36 4.97 -8.32 -19.02
CA ALA A 36 5.96 -9.38 -19.21
C ALA A 36 5.42 -10.45 -20.15
N ALA A 37 6.23 -10.85 -21.15
CA ALA A 37 5.90 -11.93 -22.07
C ALA A 37 6.56 -13.26 -21.70
N ARG A 38 7.58 -13.22 -20.83
CA ARG A 38 8.32 -14.36 -20.27
C ARG A 38 8.84 -14.01 -18.88
N ASP A 39 9.24 -15.03 -18.12
CA ASP A 39 9.68 -14.87 -16.72
C ASP A 39 10.77 -13.80 -16.54
N GLN A 40 11.72 -13.70 -17.50
CA GLN A 40 12.85 -12.77 -17.43
C GLN A 40 12.47 -11.29 -17.65
N ASP A 41 11.22 -11.01 -18.03
CA ASP A 41 10.71 -9.65 -18.18
C ASP A 41 10.09 -9.12 -16.88
N HIS A 42 9.94 -9.98 -15.86
CA HIS A 42 9.46 -9.57 -14.54
C HIS A 42 10.52 -8.84 -13.72
N VAL A 43 10.05 -8.17 -12.67
CA VAL A 43 10.92 -7.44 -11.73
C VAL A 43 11.63 -8.39 -10.77
N ASP A 44 12.92 -8.15 -10.54
CA ASP A 44 13.69 -8.83 -9.50
C ASP A 44 13.39 -8.22 -8.13
N LEU A 45 12.97 -9.06 -7.17
CA LEU A 45 12.60 -8.63 -5.82
C LEU A 45 13.21 -9.52 -4.73
N LEU A 46 13.74 -8.88 -3.69
CA LEU A 46 14.07 -9.49 -2.40
C LEU A 46 12.90 -9.27 -1.45
N VAL A 47 12.29 -10.33 -0.95
CA VAL A 47 11.14 -10.24 -0.04
C VAL A 47 11.56 -10.61 1.37
N TRP A 48 11.48 -9.66 2.28
CA TRP A 48 11.69 -9.88 3.70
C TRP A 48 10.34 -10.02 4.40
N GLN A 49 9.95 -11.27 4.69
CA GLN A 49 8.63 -11.60 5.24
C GLN A 49 8.74 -11.76 6.76
N HIS A 50 8.61 -10.66 7.51
CA HIS A 50 8.86 -10.64 8.96
C HIS A 50 7.54 -10.54 9.76
N GLY A 51 6.84 -11.66 9.89
CA GLY A 51 5.52 -11.72 10.53
C GLY A 51 5.49 -11.49 12.05
N SER A 52 6.64 -11.54 12.74
CA SER A 52 6.76 -11.33 14.19
C SER A 52 6.97 -9.87 14.61
N ILE A 53 7.02 -8.92 13.67
CA ILE A 53 7.09 -7.49 14.01
C ILE A 53 5.85 -7.11 14.85
N PRO A 54 6.04 -6.40 15.99
CA PRO A 54 4.94 -5.96 16.83
C PRO A 54 3.80 -5.27 16.05
N ASP A 55 2.57 -5.38 16.55
CA ASP A 55 1.42 -4.79 15.89
C ASP A 55 1.48 -3.26 15.93
N ARG A 56 1.60 -2.65 14.73
CA ARG A 56 1.74 -1.20 14.54
C ARG A 56 0.56 -0.44 15.12
N SER A 57 -0.65 -0.89 14.79
CA SER A 57 -1.89 -0.23 15.21
C SER A 57 -2.10 -0.30 16.72
N GLY A 58 -1.73 -1.42 17.34
CA GLY A 58 -1.73 -1.61 18.78
C GLY A 58 -0.76 -0.65 19.47
N PHE A 59 0.49 -0.56 18.98
CA PHE A 59 1.50 0.37 19.52
C PHE A 59 1.02 1.82 19.50
N LEU A 60 0.44 2.26 18.38
CA LEU A 60 -0.09 3.61 18.23
C LEU A 60 -1.28 3.89 19.17
N ARG A 61 -1.95 2.86 19.67
CA ARG A 61 -3.01 2.96 20.70
C ARG A 61 -2.49 2.75 22.13
N GLY A 62 -1.17 2.67 22.33
CA GLY A 62 -0.55 2.48 23.64
C GLY A 62 -0.52 1.02 24.13
N ALA A 63 -0.70 0.04 23.24
CA ALA A 63 -0.57 -1.39 23.55
C ALA A 63 0.60 -2.01 22.77
N ASN A 64 1.19 -3.12 23.21
CA ASN A 64 2.34 -3.77 22.55
C ASN A 64 3.65 -2.94 22.55
N GLU A 65 4.72 -3.60 22.13
CA GLU A 65 6.07 -3.03 21.98
C GLU A 65 6.20 -2.22 20.69
N SER A 66 7.19 -1.32 20.64
CA SER A 66 7.46 -0.52 19.43
C SER A 66 7.94 -1.41 18.28
N PRO A 67 7.35 -1.29 17.06
CA PRO A 67 7.84 -2.00 15.89
C PRO A 67 9.06 -1.33 15.23
N GLU A 68 9.40 -0.10 15.63
CA GLU A 68 10.40 0.76 14.97
C GLU A 68 11.74 0.05 14.76
N ALA A 69 12.31 -0.53 15.82
CA ALA A 69 13.63 -1.15 15.74
C ALA A 69 13.65 -2.32 14.75
N ALA A 70 12.57 -3.09 14.66
CA ALA A 70 12.47 -4.20 13.72
C ALA A 70 12.28 -3.70 12.27
N LEU A 71 11.44 -2.68 12.07
CA LEU A 71 11.24 -2.05 10.75
C LEU A 71 12.55 -1.47 10.20
N VAL A 72 13.30 -0.74 11.04
CA VAL A 72 14.60 -0.18 10.68
C VAL A 72 15.61 -1.29 10.37
N ALA A 73 15.66 -2.34 11.20
CA ALA A 73 16.56 -3.46 10.97
C ALA A 73 16.26 -4.20 9.65
N ASP A 74 14.98 -4.38 9.31
CA ASP A 74 14.56 -5.02 8.07
C ASP A 74 14.91 -4.18 6.83
N ALA A 75 14.74 -2.85 6.89
CA ALA A 75 15.17 -1.95 5.82
C ALA A 75 16.68 -2.05 5.57
N VAL A 76 17.48 -2.03 6.64
CA VAL A 76 18.94 -2.21 6.57
C VAL A 76 19.32 -3.60 6.06
N ALA A 77 18.58 -4.64 6.45
CA ALA A 77 18.82 -6.00 5.97
C ALA A 77 18.58 -6.12 4.46
N LEU A 78 17.51 -5.50 3.94
CA LEU A 78 17.22 -5.45 2.51
C LEU A 78 18.32 -4.73 1.72
N GLU A 79 18.78 -3.57 2.18
CA GLU A 79 19.90 -2.84 1.56
C GLU A 79 21.17 -3.71 1.52
N ARG A 80 21.52 -4.34 2.66
CA ARG A 80 22.69 -5.23 2.75
C ARG A 80 22.58 -6.46 1.86
N ALA A 81 21.35 -6.93 1.61
CA ALA A 81 21.09 -8.04 0.69
C ALA A 81 21.17 -7.63 -0.79
N GLY A 82 21.36 -6.33 -1.08
CA GLY A 82 21.55 -5.81 -2.44
C GLY A 82 20.30 -5.16 -3.05
N ALA A 83 19.26 -4.88 -2.26
CA ALA A 83 18.12 -4.10 -2.72
C ALA A 83 18.55 -2.68 -3.11
N THR A 84 17.99 -2.12 -4.19
CA THR A 84 18.25 -0.73 -4.63
C THR A 84 17.18 0.27 -4.22
N PHE A 85 16.06 -0.22 -3.72
CA PHE A 85 14.99 0.55 -3.09
C PHE A 85 14.18 -0.41 -2.20
N VAL A 86 13.34 0.12 -1.32
CA VAL A 86 12.45 -0.64 -0.44
C VAL A 86 11.00 -0.23 -0.68
N ALA A 87 10.14 -1.19 -0.99
CA ALA A 87 8.69 -1.06 -1.02
C ALA A 87 8.07 -1.59 0.28
N ILE A 88 7.09 -0.86 0.84
CA ILE A 88 6.45 -1.19 2.12
C ILE A 88 4.95 -1.41 1.89
N PRO A 89 4.46 -2.63 1.60
CA PRO A 89 3.04 -2.91 1.39
C PRO A 89 2.21 -2.89 2.71
N CYS A 90 2.31 -1.81 3.48
CA CYS A 90 1.63 -1.60 4.75
C CYS A 90 1.42 -0.10 5.03
N ASN A 91 0.16 0.33 5.11
CA ASN A 91 -0.19 1.73 5.36
C ASN A 91 0.26 2.22 6.75
N THR A 92 0.13 1.39 7.79
CA THR A 92 0.46 1.81 9.17
C THR A 92 1.95 1.84 9.45
N ALA A 93 2.75 1.05 8.72
CA ALA A 93 4.21 1.05 8.87
C ALA A 93 4.86 2.37 8.40
N ILE A 94 4.15 3.15 7.58
CA ILE A 94 4.62 4.45 7.07
C ILE A 94 4.87 5.46 8.19
N VAL A 95 4.28 5.29 9.38
CA VAL A 95 4.59 6.13 10.55
C VAL A 95 6.09 6.15 10.88
N TRP A 96 6.82 5.09 10.55
CA TRP A 96 8.26 4.96 10.78
C TRP A 96 9.11 5.14 9.53
N VAL A 97 8.54 5.67 8.43
CA VAL A 97 9.23 5.78 7.14
C VAL A 97 10.48 6.65 7.22
N GLU A 98 10.46 7.73 8.01
CA GLU A 98 11.60 8.62 8.15
C GLU A 98 12.76 7.97 8.92
N GLN A 99 12.46 7.14 9.92
CA GLN A 99 13.46 6.35 10.65
C GLN A 99 14.09 5.29 9.74
N MET A 100 13.29 4.65 8.88
CA MET A 100 13.80 3.72 7.86
C MET A 100 14.68 4.45 6.85
N ARG A 101 14.23 5.59 6.30
CA ARG A 101 14.98 6.44 5.37
C ARG A 101 16.31 6.93 5.95
N ALA A 102 16.34 7.29 7.23
CA ALA A 102 17.56 7.73 7.90
C ALA A 102 18.58 6.60 8.11
N ALA A 103 18.16 5.34 8.06
CA ALA A 103 19.00 4.18 8.34
C ALA A 103 19.61 3.53 7.10
N VAL A 104 19.12 3.86 5.90
CA VAL A 104 19.57 3.28 4.62
C VAL A 104 19.98 4.37 3.63
N GLY A 105 20.87 4.05 2.70
CA GLY A 105 21.27 4.93 1.59
C GLY A 105 20.43 4.77 0.32
N ILE A 106 19.52 3.79 0.30
CA ILE A 106 18.59 3.52 -0.80
C ILE A 106 17.22 4.15 -0.57
N GLU A 107 16.44 4.29 -1.63
CA GLU A 107 15.10 4.87 -1.52
C GLU A 107 14.12 3.96 -0.79
N VAL A 108 13.23 4.57 -0.01
CA VAL A 108 12.11 3.90 0.64
C VAL A 108 10.80 4.48 0.09
N LEU A 109 10.07 3.64 -0.66
CA LEU A 109 8.77 3.98 -1.25
C LEU A 109 7.72 4.04 -0.14
N ASP A 110 7.07 5.19 -0.05
CA ASP A 110 6.02 5.46 0.93
C ASP A 110 4.66 5.14 0.30
N THR A 111 4.02 4.07 0.79
CA THR A 111 2.72 3.62 0.26
C THR A 111 1.64 4.68 0.31
N VAL A 112 1.65 5.58 1.30
CA VAL A 112 0.66 6.66 1.40
C VAL A 112 0.92 7.72 0.33
N ASP A 113 2.18 8.15 0.17
CA ASP A 113 2.54 9.12 -0.88
C ASP A 113 2.25 8.55 -2.28
N GLU A 114 2.60 7.29 -2.52
CA GLU A 114 2.33 6.61 -3.80
C GLU A 114 0.81 6.48 -4.05
N THR A 115 0.00 6.25 -3.00
CA THR A 115 -1.46 6.23 -3.12
C THR A 115 -2.01 7.58 -3.53
N VAL A 116 -1.54 8.67 -2.91
CA VAL A 116 -1.97 10.04 -3.27
C VAL A 116 -1.52 10.40 -4.68
N ALA A 117 -0.30 10.01 -5.08
CA ALA A 117 0.19 10.21 -6.44
C ALA A 117 -0.66 9.46 -7.47
N ALA A 118 -1.00 8.20 -7.20
CA ALA A 118 -1.88 7.40 -8.06
C ALA A 118 -3.28 8.01 -8.20
N ALA A 119 -3.82 8.60 -7.12
CA ALA A 119 -5.10 9.31 -7.20
C ALA A 119 -5.05 10.55 -8.09
N ARG A 120 -3.95 11.31 -8.06
CA ARG A 120 -3.74 12.47 -8.95
C ARG A 120 -3.53 12.07 -10.40
N GLU A 121 -2.93 10.91 -10.64
CA GLU A 121 -2.81 10.33 -11.99
C GLU A 121 -4.18 9.88 -12.53
N ALA A 122 -5.02 9.28 -11.67
CA ALA A 122 -6.36 8.84 -12.03
C ALA A 122 -7.32 10.00 -12.31
N VAL A 123 -7.18 11.13 -11.59
CA VAL A 123 -8.01 12.32 -11.75
C VAL A 123 -7.11 13.55 -11.94
N PRO A 124 -6.83 13.95 -13.20
CA PRO A 124 -6.04 15.14 -13.47
C PRO A 124 -6.67 16.40 -12.85
N GLY A 125 -5.91 17.10 -12.01
CA GLY A 125 -6.41 18.27 -11.28
C GLY A 125 -7.18 17.94 -10.00
N LEU A 126 -7.06 16.70 -9.49
CA LEU A 126 -7.66 16.27 -8.21
C LEU A 126 -7.50 17.33 -7.11
N THR A 127 -8.63 17.71 -6.51
CA THR A 127 -8.69 18.63 -5.38
C THR A 127 -9.20 17.97 -4.10
N ARG A 128 -9.98 16.89 -4.21
CA ARG A 128 -10.62 16.23 -3.05
C ARG A 128 -10.51 14.70 -3.14
N LEU A 129 -9.79 14.09 -2.20
CA LEU A 129 -9.54 12.64 -2.11
C LEU A 129 -10.30 12.04 -0.93
N GLY A 130 -11.21 11.12 -1.20
CA GLY A 130 -11.86 10.30 -0.19
C GLY A 130 -10.90 9.24 0.36
N LEU A 131 -11.02 8.89 1.64
CA LEU A 131 -10.21 7.83 2.25
C LEU A 131 -11.09 6.83 3.01
N LEU A 132 -10.97 5.56 2.64
CA LEU A 132 -11.47 4.42 3.43
C LEU A 132 -10.27 3.73 4.08
N ALA A 133 -10.17 3.77 5.40
CA ALA A 133 -9.08 3.18 6.16
C ALA A 133 -9.52 2.79 7.57
N THR A 134 -8.67 2.04 8.28
CA THR A 134 -8.93 1.72 9.69
C THR A 134 -8.82 2.97 10.57
N ASP A 135 -9.50 2.99 11.71
CA ASP A 135 -9.35 4.06 12.72
C ASP A 135 -7.90 4.29 13.11
N GLY A 136 -7.13 3.21 13.23
CA GLY A 136 -5.70 3.27 13.53
C GLY A 136 -4.89 3.96 12.43
N THR A 137 -5.29 3.82 11.16
CA THR A 137 -4.64 4.54 10.04
C THR A 137 -5.03 6.01 10.07
N LEU A 138 -6.32 6.32 10.26
CA LEU A 138 -6.81 7.70 10.34
C LEU A 138 -6.14 8.48 11.47
N SER A 139 -5.98 7.85 12.65
CA SER A 139 -5.37 8.49 13.82
C SER A 139 -3.89 8.83 13.64
N THR A 140 -3.20 8.21 12.67
CA THR A 140 -1.78 8.53 12.40
C THR A 140 -1.59 9.87 11.72
N GLY A 141 -2.61 10.38 11.02
CA GLY A 141 -2.51 11.59 10.20
C GLY A 141 -1.62 11.45 8.95
N THR A 142 -1.09 10.26 8.63
CA THR A 142 -0.18 10.04 7.48
C THR A 142 -0.81 10.44 6.15
N TYR A 143 -2.03 9.97 5.87
CA TYR A 143 -2.79 10.37 4.67
C TYR A 143 -3.15 11.85 4.66
N ALA A 144 -3.46 12.44 5.81
CA ALA A 144 -3.78 13.87 5.89
C ALA A 144 -2.56 14.72 5.53
N ALA A 145 -1.39 14.38 6.07
CA ALA A 145 -0.12 15.03 5.76
C ALA A 145 0.29 14.85 4.29
N ALA A 146 0.11 13.65 3.73
CA ALA A 146 0.40 13.38 2.32
C ALA A 146 -0.53 14.16 1.37
N ALA A 147 -1.83 14.18 1.67
CA ALA A 147 -2.80 14.95 0.90
C ALA A 147 -2.51 16.46 0.96
N GLU A 148 -2.17 16.99 2.14
CA GLU A 148 -1.78 18.39 2.32
C GLU A 148 -0.54 18.76 1.49
N ARG A 149 0.53 17.94 1.54
CA ARG A 149 1.72 18.13 0.69
C ARG A 149 1.39 18.14 -0.80
N ALA A 150 0.38 17.37 -1.21
CA ALA A 150 -0.07 17.28 -2.58
C ALA A 150 -1.07 18.38 -2.99
N GLY A 151 -1.49 19.24 -2.06
CA GLY A 151 -2.50 20.27 -2.29
C GLY A 151 -3.93 19.72 -2.48
N VAL A 152 -4.23 18.58 -1.84
CA VAL A 152 -5.51 17.86 -1.95
C VAL A 152 -6.20 17.86 -0.58
N GLU A 153 -7.50 18.16 -0.56
CA GLU A 153 -8.35 18.02 0.63
C GLU A 153 -8.69 16.55 0.86
N LEU A 154 -8.46 16.04 2.07
CA LEU A 154 -8.86 14.69 2.44
C LEU A 154 -10.32 14.67 2.92
N VAL A 155 -11.15 13.84 2.30
CA VAL A 155 -12.55 13.63 2.64
C VAL A 155 -12.70 12.33 3.41
N LEU A 156 -13.19 12.42 4.65
CA LEU A 156 -13.39 11.25 5.53
C LEU A 156 -14.86 10.83 5.58
N PRO A 157 -15.15 9.53 5.81
CA PRO A 157 -16.50 9.05 6.02
C PRO A 157 -17.10 9.66 7.31
N ASP A 158 -18.43 9.67 7.38
CA ASP A 158 -19.11 10.07 8.63
C ASP A 158 -18.94 8.95 9.67
N PRO A 159 -19.10 9.24 10.98
CA PRO A 159 -18.84 8.25 12.03
C PRO A 159 -19.55 6.90 11.83
N ASP A 160 -20.78 6.91 11.32
CA ASP A 160 -21.56 5.70 11.08
C ASP A 160 -21.01 4.88 9.91
N VAL A 161 -20.55 5.56 8.85
CA VAL A 161 -19.92 4.94 7.68
C VAL A 161 -18.50 4.49 8.00
N GLN A 162 -17.80 5.18 8.91
CA GLN A 162 -16.51 4.73 9.42
C GLN A 162 -16.67 3.44 10.24
N ARG A 163 -17.71 3.33 11.07
CA ARG A 163 -18.03 2.07 11.77
C ARG A 163 -18.33 0.94 10.79
N GLU A 164 -19.08 1.22 9.72
CA GLU A 164 -19.32 0.24 8.65
C GLU A 164 -18.03 -0.16 7.93
N THR A 165 -17.15 0.80 7.64
CA THR A 165 -15.82 0.55 7.05
C THR A 165 -15.00 -0.38 7.95
N MET A 166 -14.99 -0.13 9.26
CA MET A 166 -14.34 -0.99 10.24
C MET A 166 -14.94 -2.39 10.28
N SER A 167 -16.27 -2.52 10.21
CA SER A 167 -16.94 -3.84 10.17
C SER A 167 -16.61 -4.60 8.87
N VAL A 168 -16.62 -3.92 7.71
CA VAL A 168 -16.20 -4.51 6.42
C VAL A 168 -14.78 -5.06 6.51
N ILE A 169 -13.86 -4.32 7.13
CA ILE A 169 -12.47 -4.73 7.30
C ILE A 169 -12.33 -5.91 8.29
N TYR A 170 -12.84 -5.76 9.51
CA TYR A 170 -12.58 -6.71 10.61
C TYR A 170 -13.55 -7.89 10.65
N ASP A 171 -14.85 -7.62 10.58
CA ASP A 171 -15.89 -8.67 10.66
C ASP A 171 -16.16 -9.32 9.30
N GLY A 172 -15.81 -8.61 8.22
CA GLY A 172 -15.84 -9.10 6.84
C GLY A 172 -14.53 -9.78 6.46
N VAL A 173 -13.69 -9.04 5.73
CA VAL A 173 -12.51 -9.57 5.03
C VAL A 173 -11.55 -10.28 5.98
N LYS A 174 -11.20 -9.67 7.11
CA LYS A 174 -10.24 -10.24 8.06
C LYS A 174 -10.75 -11.50 8.77
N ALA A 175 -12.06 -11.61 8.96
CA ALA A 175 -12.70 -12.80 9.52
C ALA A 175 -12.96 -13.90 8.46
N GLY A 176 -12.64 -13.65 7.18
CA GLY A 176 -12.94 -14.56 6.07
C GLY A 176 -14.42 -14.61 5.71
N ASN A 177 -15.21 -13.62 6.14
CA ASN A 177 -16.63 -13.53 5.83
C ASN A 177 -16.83 -12.74 4.52
N PRO A 178 -17.78 -13.17 3.66
CA PRO A 178 -18.05 -12.48 2.42
C PRO A 178 -18.64 -11.09 2.69
N VAL A 179 -18.14 -10.09 1.96
CA VAL A 179 -18.72 -8.73 1.93
C VAL A 179 -19.36 -8.51 0.57
N SER A 180 -20.62 -8.07 0.54
CA SER A 180 -21.32 -7.83 -0.71
C SER A 180 -20.78 -6.61 -1.46
N ARG A 181 -20.86 -6.66 -2.78
CA ARG A 181 -20.52 -5.52 -3.65
C ARG A 181 -21.27 -4.25 -3.26
N SER A 182 -22.56 -4.36 -2.94
CA SER A 182 -23.39 -3.24 -2.51
C SER A 182 -22.93 -2.55 -1.24
N ARG A 183 -22.36 -3.30 -0.27
CA ARG A 183 -21.81 -2.70 0.95
C ARG A 183 -20.55 -1.89 0.64
N PHE A 184 -19.66 -2.45 -0.18
CA PHE A 184 -18.46 -1.75 -0.62
C PHE A 184 -18.80 -0.48 -1.43
N ASP A 185 -19.70 -0.59 -2.41
CA ASP A 185 -20.11 0.55 -3.24
C ASP A 185 -20.75 1.66 -2.39
N ALA A 186 -21.54 1.31 -1.37
CA ALA A 186 -22.12 2.30 -0.45
C ALA A 186 -21.07 3.12 0.31
N LEU A 187 -19.93 2.50 0.68
CA LEU A 187 -18.82 3.22 1.33
C LEU A 187 -18.16 4.22 0.36
N VAL A 188 -17.94 3.80 -0.89
CA VAL A 188 -17.36 4.63 -1.94
C VAL A 188 -18.31 5.78 -2.32
N ASP A 189 -19.58 5.47 -2.53
CA ASP A 189 -20.60 6.43 -2.92
C ASP A 189 -20.89 7.45 -1.82
N HIS A 190 -20.76 7.08 -0.54
CA HIS A 190 -20.81 8.03 0.56
C HIS A 190 -19.74 9.13 0.41
N LEU A 191 -18.49 8.75 0.16
CA LEU A 191 -17.40 9.70 -0.03
C LEU A 191 -17.60 10.57 -1.28
N ARG A 192 -18.10 9.98 -2.37
CA ARG A 192 -18.48 10.72 -3.59
C ARG A 192 -19.60 11.71 -3.34
N GLY A 193 -20.61 11.34 -2.56
CA GLY A 193 -21.69 12.23 -2.13
C GLY A 193 -21.19 13.40 -1.30
N LYS A 194 -20.08 13.23 -0.59
CA LYS A 194 -19.35 14.31 0.11
C LYS A 194 -18.40 15.09 -0.81
N GLY A 195 -18.37 14.76 -2.10
CA GLY A 195 -17.62 15.41 -3.17
C GLY A 195 -16.16 14.98 -3.28
N ALA A 196 -15.81 13.77 -2.85
CA ALA A 196 -14.57 13.13 -3.24
C ALA A 196 -14.58 12.80 -4.73
N GLU A 197 -13.50 13.15 -5.44
CA GLU A 197 -13.36 12.91 -6.89
C GLU A 197 -12.67 11.55 -7.17
N ALA A 198 -11.88 11.08 -6.20
CA ALA A 198 -11.31 9.74 -6.12
C ALA A 198 -11.45 9.22 -4.68
N VAL A 199 -11.40 7.90 -4.50
CA VAL A 199 -11.45 7.24 -3.18
C VAL A 199 -10.24 6.33 -3.04
N ALA A 200 -9.37 6.62 -2.08
CA ALA A 200 -8.24 5.79 -1.70
C ALA A 200 -8.67 4.68 -0.72
N LEU A 201 -8.21 3.46 -1.00
CA LEU A 201 -8.31 2.31 -0.10
C LEU A 201 -7.03 2.21 0.73
N GLY A 202 -7.03 2.85 1.91
CA GLY A 202 -5.88 2.93 2.82
C GLY A 202 -5.75 1.73 3.77
N CYS A 203 -6.26 0.56 3.39
CA CYS A 203 -6.19 -0.68 4.15
C CYS A 203 -6.08 -1.87 3.20
N THR A 204 -5.14 -2.77 3.48
CA THR A 204 -4.81 -3.91 2.62
C THR A 204 -5.97 -4.91 2.47
N GLU A 205 -6.84 -5.00 3.47
CA GLU A 205 -8.07 -5.79 3.42
C GLU A 205 -9.08 -5.22 2.42
N LEU A 206 -9.16 -3.89 2.28
CA LEU A 206 -9.99 -3.26 1.25
C LEU A 206 -9.43 -3.52 -0.15
N SER A 207 -8.11 -3.64 -0.30
CA SER A 207 -7.47 -4.06 -1.55
C SER A 207 -7.86 -5.48 -1.96
N VAL A 208 -7.80 -6.41 -1.00
CA VAL A 208 -8.25 -7.80 -1.22
C VAL A 208 -9.70 -7.83 -1.67
N LEU A 209 -10.57 -7.11 -0.95
CA LEU A 209 -11.99 -7.04 -1.27
C LEU A 209 -12.25 -6.42 -2.64
N ARG A 210 -11.56 -5.33 -3.00
CA ARG A 210 -11.65 -4.69 -4.32
C ARG A 210 -11.36 -5.70 -5.44
N GLY A 211 -10.30 -6.51 -5.26
CA GLY A 211 -9.93 -7.56 -6.19
C GLY A 211 -10.96 -8.68 -6.29
N GLU A 212 -11.48 -9.17 -5.16
CA GLU A 212 -12.53 -10.20 -5.12
C GLU A 212 -13.83 -9.74 -5.79
N LEU A 213 -14.17 -8.46 -5.65
CA LEU A 213 -15.38 -7.84 -6.20
C LEU A 213 -15.23 -7.40 -7.67
N GLY A 214 -14.05 -7.53 -8.28
CA GLY A 214 -13.79 -7.11 -9.66
C GLY A 214 -14.07 -5.64 -9.91
N VAL A 215 -13.64 -4.75 -8.99
CA VAL A 215 -13.85 -3.31 -9.15
C VAL A 215 -12.82 -2.73 -10.13
N GLU A 216 -13.28 -2.33 -11.31
CA GLU A 216 -12.43 -1.77 -12.38
C GLU A 216 -12.38 -0.24 -12.41
N ASP A 217 -13.10 0.41 -11.49
CA ASP A 217 -13.16 1.86 -11.41
C ASP A 217 -11.79 2.45 -11.04
N ARG A 218 -11.18 3.19 -11.97
CA ARG A 218 -9.85 3.80 -11.80
C ARG A 218 -9.82 4.92 -10.76
N THR A 219 -10.98 5.49 -10.42
CA THR A 219 -11.09 6.50 -9.35
C THR A 219 -11.15 5.87 -7.96
N VAL A 220 -11.29 4.54 -7.86
CA VAL A 220 -11.12 3.78 -6.61
C VAL A 220 -9.69 3.28 -6.55
N VAL A 221 -8.84 4.05 -5.89
CA VAL A 221 -7.39 3.91 -5.88
C VAL A 221 -6.97 2.95 -4.76
N ASP A 222 -6.34 1.86 -5.13
CA ASP A 222 -5.88 0.85 -4.19
C ASP A 222 -4.45 1.15 -3.74
N SER A 223 -4.21 1.25 -2.42
CA SER A 223 -2.88 1.54 -1.88
C SER A 223 -1.84 0.46 -2.21
N LEU A 224 -2.25 -0.81 -2.28
CA LEU A 224 -1.35 -1.90 -2.70
C LEU A 224 -1.03 -1.83 -4.19
N ASP A 225 -2.00 -1.52 -5.04
CA ASP A 225 -1.73 -1.32 -6.47
C ASP A 225 -0.82 -0.11 -6.69
N ALA A 226 -1.03 0.98 -5.95
CA ALA A 226 -0.20 2.18 -6.06
C ALA A 226 1.27 1.88 -5.77
N VAL A 227 1.58 1.24 -4.63
CA VAL A 227 2.97 0.87 -4.31
C VAL A 227 3.51 -0.25 -5.21
N ALA A 228 2.67 -1.16 -5.74
CA ALA A 228 3.08 -2.15 -6.72
C ALA A 228 3.48 -1.49 -8.06
N VAL A 229 2.68 -0.54 -8.54
CA VAL A 229 2.99 0.27 -9.73
C VAL A 229 4.29 1.05 -9.53
N ALA A 230 4.46 1.71 -8.38
CA ALA A 230 5.68 2.41 -8.04
C ALA A 230 6.90 1.47 -8.03
N THR A 231 6.74 0.26 -7.48
CA THR A 231 7.77 -0.78 -7.47
C THR A 231 8.18 -1.19 -8.89
N ILE A 232 7.20 -1.44 -9.78
CA ILE A 232 7.46 -1.82 -11.18
C ILE A 232 8.20 -0.68 -11.92
N ARG A 233 7.71 0.55 -11.78
CA ARG A 233 8.33 1.74 -12.36
C ARG A 233 9.77 1.92 -11.86
N ARG A 234 10.00 1.71 -10.55
CA ARG A 234 11.32 1.86 -9.94
C ARG A 234 12.32 0.81 -10.39
N ALA A 235 11.85 -0.42 -10.58
CA ALA A 235 12.64 -1.52 -11.14
C ALA A 235 12.93 -1.33 -12.64
N GLY A 236 12.37 -0.32 -13.30
CA GLY A 236 12.57 -0.05 -14.73
C GLY A 236 11.75 -0.95 -15.64
N ALA A 237 10.77 -1.68 -15.12
CA ALA A 237 9.86 -2.51 -15.89
C ALA A 237 8.65 -1.71 -16.39
N ARG A 238 7.96 -2.26 -17.40
CA ARG A 238 6.76 -1.64 -17.98
C ARG A 238 5.51 -2.14 -17.29
N LEU A 239 4.50 -1.28 -17.20
CA LEU A 239 3.17 -1.63 -16.72
C LEU A 239 2.36 -2.26 -17.85
N ARG A 240 1.56 -3.27 -17.50
CA ARG A 240 0.54 -3.84 -18.37
C ARG A 240 -0.54 -2.80 -18.66
N ALA A 241 -0.93 -2.70 -19.93
CA ALA A 241 -1.92 -1.75 -20.42
C ALA A 241 -3.35 -2.09 -19.97
#